data_AF-A0A970PT24-F1
#
_entry.id   AF-A0A970PT24-F1
#
_cell.length_a   1.000
_cell.length_b   1.000
_cell.length_c   1.000
_cell.angle_alpha   90.00
_cell.angle_beta   90.00
_cell.angle_gamma   90.00
#
_symmetry.space_group_name_H-M   'P 1'
#
loop_
_entity.id
_entity.type
_entity.pdbx_description
1 polymer ?
#
loop_
_entity_poly.entity_id
_entity_poly.type
_entity_poly.pdbx_seq_one_letter_code
_entity_poly.pdbx_strand_id
1 'polypeptide(L)'
;MKKKKNSYIKYVLILFTILILFFILTCDNKESEEEFQDLVENEDPLNVEDSAALDQWVDSSLIYEDEYIVMSSPHDAGIMHGIDDNAGKNIKRIYNGRRINIALTGLDSRMGRRDNHADANHVLSILIDSGQVEIFSIPRDTYADAGFDDTTGQNKLTVVRAAKGRKTYLKELARIAGLDRVHYFMEVGFSQFIGLVELFGVSNSHETLQVLRSRKGLGGDDYQRVYNQGQFIAQMIYKHFGKFSGFFQELLVRGGLLFIDSDLDASTANDIINALEKKGFPKSREDLTVKIKPPIPIRYKVYDFTDENVVNSLHKRIVQFNKDSNQTSPNVPAILNNAINKAVNDSTNKRYRNVFNNLRPYFNQRAWSQVADTSMRRQIRHRISMLLIDAYKNTKNETEAQNVLKLYQAECELYKSKF
;
A
#
# COMPACT_ATOMS: atom_id res chain seq x y z
N MET A 1 -53.51 -24.25 -34.38
CA MET A 1 -52.13 -24.76 -34.52
C MET A 1 -51.37 -23.96 -35.58
N LYS A 2 -50.37 -23.15 -35.21
CA LYS A 2 -49.19 -22.85 -36.05
C LYS A 2 -48.10 -22.14 -35.20
N LYS A 3 -47.00 -22.89 -35.05
CA LYS A 3 -45.66 -22.63 -34.52
C LYS A 3 -45.25 -21.17 -34.22
N LYS A 4 -45.07 -20.84 -32.94
CA LYS A 4 -44.06 -19.89 -32.44
C LYS A 4 -42.95 -20.66 -31.72
N LYS A 5 -42.06 -21.29 -32.48
CA LYS A 5 -40.80 -21.88 -32.00
C LYS A 5 -39.81 -21.71 -33.15
N ASN A 6 -39.01 -20.64 -33.10
CA ASN A 6 -37.75 -20.46 -33.87
C ASN A 6 -37.10 -19.07 -33.73
N SER A 7 -37.43 -18.28 -32.70
CA SER A 7 -36.66 -17.06 -32.41
C SER A 7 -35.38 -17.37 -31.61
N TYR A 8 -35.48 -18.28 -30.62
CA TYR A 8 -34.37 -18.56 -29.69
C TYR A 8 -33.15 -19.22 -30.34
N ILE A 9 -33.36 -20.07 -31.36
CA ILE A 9 -32.28 -20.79 -32.06
C ILE A 9 -31.38 -19.82 -32.85
N LYS A 10 -31.92 -18.69 -33.34
CA LYS A 10 -31.12 -17.70 -34.09
C LYS A 10 -30.16 -16.94 -33.17
N TYR A 11 -30.57 -16.63 -31.94
CA TYR A 11 -29.72 -15.93 -30.96
C TYR A 11 -28.65 -16.85 -30.38
N VAL A 12 -28.96 -18.12 -30.16
CA VAL A 12 -27.98 -19.12 -29.71
C VAL A 12 -26.91 -19.37 -30.79
N LEU A 13 -27.30 -19.45 -32.07
CA LEU A 13 -26.34 -19.58 -33.17
C LEU A 13 -25.41 -18.37 -33.27
N ILE A 14 -25.93 -17.13 -33.18
CA ILE A 14 -25.11 -15.91 -33.22
C ILE A 14 -24.11 -15.85 -32.05
N LEU A 15 -24.54 -16.22 -30.84
CA LEU A 15 -23.67 -16.26 -29.67
C LEU A 15 -22.56 -17.31 -29.82
N PHE A 16 -22.88 -18.46 -30.42
CA PHE A 16 -21.93 -19.53 -30.68
C PHE A 16 -20.90 -19.15 -31.75
N THR A 17 -21.30 -18.43 -32.81
CA THR A 17 -20.34 -17.93 -33.82
C THR A 17 -19.38 -16.88 -33.27
N ILE A 18 -19.84 -16.01 -32.36
CA ILE A 18 -18.99 -15.01 -31.68
C ILE A 18 -17.96 -15.70 -30.77
N LEU A 19 -18.36 -16.75 -30.04
CA LEU A 19 -17.46 -17.55 -29.21
C LEU A 19 -16.41 -18.30 -30.03
N ILE A 20 -16.79 -18.87 -31.18
CA ILE A 20 -15.84 -19.53 -32.09
C ILE A 20 -14.87 -18.52 -32.71
N LEU A 21 -15.33 -17.32 -33.12
CA LEU A 21 -14.43 -16.28 -33.64
C LEU A 21 -13.45 -15.77 -32.58
N PHE A 22 -13.88 -15.69 -31.31
CA PHE A 22 -13.02 -15.29 -30.19
C PHE A 22 -11.97 -16.36 -29.85
N PHE A 23 -12.31 -17.64 -30.01
CA PHE A 23 -11.38 -18.76 -29.79
C PHE A 23 -10.33 -18.89 -30.91
N ILE A 24 -10.71 -18.61 -32.17
CA ILE A 24 -9.79 -18.60 -33.32
C ILE A 24 -8.81 -17.42 -33.26
N LEU A 25 -9.20 -16.27 -32.68
CA LEU A 25 -8.31 -15.12 -32.51
C LEU A 25 -7.34 -15.23 -31.32
N THR A 26 -7.50 -16.23 -30.45
CA THR A 26 -6.70 -16.40 -29.22
C THR A 26 -5.76 -17.61 -29.25
N CYS A 27 -5.79 -18.40 -30.32
CA CYS A 27 -4.88 -19.53 -30.52
C CYS A 27 -4.06 -19.34 -31.79
N ASP A 28 -3.06 -18.46 -31.73
CA ASP A 28 -1.91 -18.55 -32.65
C ASP A 28 -0.66 -17.95 -32.00
N ASN A 29 0.27 -18.86 -31.64
CA ASN A 29 1.72 -18.71 -31.68
C ASN A 29 2.36 -19.80 -30.81
N LYS A 30 2.66 -20.92 -31.46
CA LYS A 30 3.67 -21.91 -31.05
C LYS A 30 4.82 -21.80 -32.04
N GLU A 31 6.04 -21.63 -31.53
CA GLU A 31 7.34 -22.06 -32.10
C GLU A 31 8.38 -21.69 -31.01
N SER A 32 8.76 -22.63 -30.14
CA SER A 32 9.77 -23.68 -30.25
C SER A 32 11.22 -23.18 -30.12
N GLU A 33 11.88 -23.82 -29.15
CA GLU A 33 13.23 -23.69 -28.58
C GLU A 33 14.38 -23.79 -29.60
N GLU A 34 15.53 -23.19 -29.27
CA GLU A 34 16.81 -23.91 -29.14
C GLU A 34 17.89 -23.08 -28.40
N GLU A 35 18.61 -23.76 -27.51
CA GLU A 35 19.66 -23.29 -26.60
C GLU A 35 21.02 -23.06 -27.30
N PHE A 36 21.90 -22.21 -26.73
CA PHE A 36 23.25 -22.65 -26.29
C PHE A 36 23.98 -21.58 -25.45
N GLN A 37 24.70 -22.07 -24.44
CA GLN A 37 25.50 -21.38 -23.42
C GLN A 37 26.90 -20.96 -23.91
N ASP A 38 27.47 -19.92 -23.29
CA ASP A 38 28.88 -19.76 -22.86
C ASP A 38 28.96 -18.45 -22.04
N LEU A 39 28.99 -18.41 -20.70
CA LEU A 39 30.02 -18.75 -19.70
C LEU A 39 31.28 -17.83 -19.70
N VAL A 40 31.50 -17.21 -18.52
CA VAL A 40 32.74 -16.60 -17.97
C VAL A 40 33.08 -15.20 -18.52
N GLU A 41 33.31 -14.13 -17.77
CA GLU A 41 33.45 -13.82 -16.33
C GLU A 41 33.27 -12.30 -16.20
N ASN A 42 32.62 -11.82 -15.14
CA ASN A 42 33.02 -10.62 -14.39
C ASN A 42 32.09 -10.51 -13.18
N GLU A 43 32.58 -11.03 -12.07
CA GLU A 43 31.98 -10.99 -10.74
C GLU A 43 31.71 -9.54 -10.27
N ASP A 44 30.46 -9.31 -9.88
CA ASP A 44 29.95 -8.96 -8.54
C ASP A 44 30.74 -7.95 -7.65
N PRO A 45 30.07 -7.18 -6.75
CA PRO A 45 29.27 -7.78 -5.69
C PRO A 45 27.98 -7.03 -5.31
N LEU A 46 26.83 -7.69 -5.47
CA LEU A 46 25.67 -7.53 -4.58
C LEU A 46 25.05 -8.91 -4.28
N ASN A 47 25.87 -9.79 -3.71
CA ASN A 47 25.41 -10.93 -2.91
C ASN A 47 25.99 -10.82 -1.51
N VAL A 48 25.13 -10.52 -0.54
CA VAL A 48 25.35 -10.98 0.83
C VAL A 48 24.18 -11.92 1.09
N GLU A 49 24.51 -13.21 1.15
CA GLU A 49 23.66 -14.25 1.69
C GLU A 49 23.25 -13.87 3.12
N ASP A 50 22.01 -13.44 3.32
CA ASP A 50 21.38 -13.49 4.65
C ASP A 50 21.01 -14.97 4.88
N SER A 51 22.03 -15.76 5.25
CA SER A 51 21.85 -17.10 5.76
C SER A 51 20.93 -17.04 6.98
N ALA A 52 19.95 -17.92 7.04
CA ALA A 52 19.06 -18.13 8.16
C ALA A 52 19.83 -18.53 9.43
N ALA A 53 20.41 -17.54 10.11
CA ALA A 53 20.85 -17.67 11.48
C ALA A 53 19.68 -17.27 12.38
N LEU A 54 19.44 -18.09 13.39
CA LEU A 54 18.41 -17.95 14.40
C LEU A 54 18.72 -16.73 15.30
N ASP A 55 18.51 -15.52 14.79
CA ASP A 55 18.77 -14.29 15.54
C ASP A 55 17.74 -14.17 16.68
N GLN A 56 18.23 -14.10 17.92
CA GLN A 56 17.41 -13.77 19.08
C GLN A 56 16.96 -12.30 18.99
N TRP A 57 15.67 -12.09 18.74
CA TRP A 57 15.04 -10.79 18.48
C TRP A 57 14.80 -9.91 19.72
N VAL A 58 15.19 -10.35 20.92
CA VAL A 58 14.94 -9.61 22.17
C VAL A 58 16.26 -9.13 22.75
N ASP A 59 16.64 -7.90 22.43
CA ASP A 59 17.66 -7.19 23.19
C ASP A 59 17.00 -6.64 24.47
N SER A 60 17.19 -7.35 25.57
CA SER A 60 16.63 -7.03 26.89
C SER A 60 17.10 -5.68 27.46
N SER A 61 18.11 -5.05 26.86
CA SER A 61 18.66 -3.78 27.33
C SER A 61 17.83 -2.53 26.96
N LEU A 62 16.82 -2.68 26.09
CA LEU A 62 16.00 -1.56 25.60
C LEU A 62 14.62 -1.43 26.28
N ILE A 63 14.38 -2.20 27.35
CA ILE A 63 13.09 -2.24 28.06
C ILE A 63 13.16 -1.34 29.30
N TYR A 64 12.46 -0.20 29.28
CA TYR A 64 12.21 0.58 30.50
C TYR A 64 11.20 -0.18 31.39
N GLU A 65 11.38 -0.13 32.72
CA GLU A 65 10.70 -0.98 33.72
C GLU A 65 9.15 -0.96 33.69
N ASP A 66 8.52 -0.04 32.93
CA ASP A 66 7.06 0.10 32.79
C ASP A 66 6.50 -0.23 31.38
N GLU A 67 7.33 -0.63 30.41
CA GLU A 67 6.90 -0.95 29.04
C GLU A 67 6.75 -2.47 28.82
N TYR A 68 5.52 -2.94 28.65
CA TYR A 68 5.24 -4.34 28.31
C TYR A 68 5.37 -4.58 26.80
N ILE A 69 6.08 -5.66 26.43
CA ILE A 69 6.12 -6.18 25.06
C ILE A 69 4.98 -7.18 24.86
N VAL A 70 4.22 -6.99 23.77
CA VAL A 70 3.20 -7.94 23.33
C VAL A 70 3.86 -8.98 22.41
N MET A 71 3.77 -10.25 22.80
CA MET A 71 4.43 -11.36 22.09
C MET A 71 3.52 -12.01 21.03
N SER A 72 4.12 -12.57 19.98
CA SER A 72 3.41 -13.23 18.88
C SER A 72 3.16 -14.73 19.07
N SER A 73 3.67 -15.36 20.15
CA SER A 73 3.37 -16.76 20.49
C SER A 73 3.33 -16.99 22.01
N PRO A 74 2.38 -17.78 22.55
CA PRO A 74 2.32 -18.15 23.97
C PRO A 74 3.54 -18.95 24.47
N HIS A 75 4.31 -19.57 23.56
CA HIS A 75 5.50 -20.34 23.94
C HIS A 75 6.72 -19.44 24.21
N ASP A 76 6.64 -18.15 23.89
CA ASP A 76 7.79 -17.24 23.93
C ASP A 76 7.87 -16.39 25.21
N ALA A 77 6.88 -16.45 26.12
CA ALA A 77 6.96 -15.76 27.41
C ALA A 77 5.99 -16.36 28.45
N GLY A 78 6.54 -17.06 29.45
CA GLY A 78 5.80 -17.68 30.55
C GLY A 78 5.22 -16.70 31.58
N ILE A 79 4.35 -15.75 31.18
CA ILE A 79 3.81 -14.69 32.05
C ILE A 79 2.26 -14.64 31.96
N MET A 80 1.61 -14.51 33.13
CA MET A 80 0.14 -14.51 33.34
C MET A 80 -0.64 -13.31 32.74
N HIS A 81 -1.93 -13.52 32.47
CA HIS A 81 -2.81 -12.71 31.61
C HIS A 81 -3.99 -12.04 32.34
N GLY A 82 -4.53 -10.93 31.81
CA GLY A 82 -5.68 -10.18 32.35
C GLY A 82 -6.47 -9.40 31.27
N ILE A 83 -7.74 -9.05 31.57
CA ILE A 83 -8.76 -8.45 30.65
C ILE A 83 -8.95 -6.94 30.96
N ASP A 84 -9.19 -6.09 29.94
CA ASP A 84 -9.51 -4.65 30.11
C ASP A 84 -10.40 -4.04 28.99
N ASP A 85 -11.33 -3.16 29.41
CA ASP A 85 -12.53 -2.68 28.72
C ASP A 85 -12.52 -1.17 28.33
N ASN A 86 -11.40 -0.42 28.35
CA ASN A 86 -11.41 1.02 27.96
C ASN A 86 -10.20 1.52 27.14
N ALA A 87 -10.48 2.32 26.09
CA ALA A 87 -9.47 2.94 25.23
C ALA A 87 -9.03 4.33 25.78
N GLY A 88 -7.77 4.47 26.20
CA GLY A 88 -7.16 5.77 26.51
C GLY A 88 -6.30 5.87 27.78
N LYS A 89 -6.08 4.78 28.52
CA LYS A 89 -5.10 4.70 29.61
C LYS A 89 -4.09 3.58 29.35
N ASN A 90 -2.89 3.72 29.92
CA ASN A 90 -1.77 2.80 29.79
C ASN A 90 -2.04 1.49 30.56
N ILE A 91 -2.94 0.64 30.06
CA ILE A 91 -3.34 -0.58 30.78
C ILE A 91 -3.36 -1.80 29.85
N LYS A 92 -2.89 -2.91 30.43
CA LYS A 92 -2.65 -4.27 29.91
C LYS A 92 -3.87 -4.86 29.19
N ARG A 93 -3.84 -4.87 27.85
CA ARG A 93 -4.56 -5.91 27.08
C ARG A 93 -3.59 -7.02 26.74
N ILE A 94 -3.63 -8.10 27.51
CA ILE A 94 -2.84 -9.29 27.20
C ILE A 94 -3.73 -10.20 26.38
N TYR A 95 -3.45 -10.29 25.09
CA TYR A 95 -4.13 -11.26 24.25
C TYR A 95 -3.32 -12.54 24.21
N ASN A 96 -3.98 -13.66 24.51
CA ASN A 96 -3.39 -14.97 24.39
C ASN A 96 -3.65 -15.46 22.97
N GLY A 97 -2.61 -15.56 22.16
CA GLY A 97 -2.75 -16.08 20.80
C GLY A 97 -1.67 -15.62 19.86
N ARG A 98 -1.60 -16.26 18.71
CA ARG A 98 -0.65 -15.94 17.67
C ARG A 98 -0.98 -14.59 17.04
N ARG A 99 0.05 -13.76 16.88
CA ARG A 99 -0.06 -12.47 16.20
C ARG A 99 0.71 -12.46 14.89
N ILE A 100 0.13 -11.81 13.90
CA ILE A 100 0.85 -11.38 12.69
C ILE A 100 0.80 -9.86 12.64
N ASN A 101 1.98 -9.24 12.55
CA ASN A 101 2.15 -7.80 12.59
C ASN A 101 2.60 -7.33 11.21
N ILE A 102 1.79 -6.49 10.57
CA ILE A 102 2.08 -5.96 9.23
C ILE A 102 2.26 -4.46 9.34
N ALA A 103 3.43 -3.93 8.99
CA ALA A 103 3.64 -2.48 8.91
C ALA A 103 2.92 -1.90 7.69
N LEU A 104 2.16 -0.83 7.90
CA LEU A 104 1.54 -0.03 6.85
C LEU A 104 2.18 1.36 6.86
N THR A 105 2.95 1.67 5.83
CA THR A 105 3.79 2.87 5.78
C THR A 105 3.42 3.75 4.60
N GLY A 106 3.09 5.02 4.88
CA GLY A 106 2.89 6.05 3.87
C GLY A 106 4.18 6.85 3.64
N LEU A 107 4.72 6.78 2.42
CA LEU A 107 5.94 7.50 2.04
C LEU A 107 5.63 8.91 1.51
N ASP A 108 6.39 9.93 1.92
CA ASP A 108 6.39 11.27 1.28
C ASP A 108 7.17 11.23 -0.04
N SER A 109 6.76 10.37 -0.96
CA SER A 109 7.32 10.27 -2.30
C SER A 109 6.70 11.35 -3.18
N ARG A 110 7.18 12.59 -3.07
CA ARG A 110 6.76 13.66 -3.97
C ARG A 110 7.03 13.27 -5.42
N MET A 111 6.17 13.73 -6.32
CA MET A 111 6.20 13.33 -7.72
C MET A 111 7.59 13.53 -8.35
N GLY A 112 8.18 12.46 -8.86
CA GLY A 112 9.51 12.46 -9.48
C GLY A 112 10.71 12.48 -8.50
N ARG A 113 10.49 12.60 -7.19
CA ARG A 113 11.56 12.53 -6.17
C ARG A 113 11.68 11.12 -5.59
N ARG A 114 12.90 10.74 -5.19
CA ARG A 114 13.18 9.44 -4.55
C ARG A 114 13.20 9.53 -3.01
N ASP A 115 12.49 10.51 -2.46
CA ASP A 115 12.42 10.72 -1.02
C ASP A 115 11.63 9.56 -0.38
N ASN A 116 12.16 8.99 0.71
CA ASN A 116 11.62 7.80 1.39
C ASN A 116 11.26 8.09 2.86
N HIS A 117 10.86 9.32 3.18
CA HIS A 117 10.39 9.67 4.53
C HIS A 117 9.08 8.94 4.84
N ALA A 118 8.99 8.35 6.03
CA ALA A 118 7.81 7.59 6.48
C ALA A 118 6.85 8.51 7.26
N ASP A 119 5.93 9.15 6.55
CA ASP A 119 5.06 10.19 7.08
C ASP A 119 3.76 9.68 7.71
N ALA A 120 3.31 8.49 7.31
CA ALA A 120 2.25 7.75 7.97
C ALA A 120 2.80 6.39 8.43
N ASN A 121 2.61 6.06 9.69
CA ASN A 121 3.24 4.92 10.34
C ASN A 121 2.16 4.14 11.10
N HIS A 122 1.82 2.95 10.63
CA HIS A 122 0.86 2.08 11.29
C HIS A 122 1.37 0.64 11.36
N VAL A 123 0.94 -0.11 12.35
CA VAL A 123 1.10 -1.56 12.41
C VAL A 123 -0.26 -2.21 12.57
N LEU A 124 -0.64 -3.03 11.59
CA LEU A 124 -1.80 -3.89 11.63
C LEU A 124 -1.41 -5.18 12.36
N SER A 125 -1.81 -5.29 13.63
CA SER A 125 -1.58 -6.48 14.45
C SER A 125 -2.82 -7.36 14.46
N ILE A 126 -2.69 -8.53 13.85
CA ILE A 126 -3.77 -9.48 13.61
C ILE A 126 -3.69 -10.60 14.62
N LEU A 127 -4.70 -10.71 15.45
CA LEU A 127 -4.88 -11.79 16.42
C LEU A 127 -5.65 -12.93 15.76
N ILE A 128 -4.91 -13.83 15.11
CA ILE A 128 -5.49 -14.85 14.23
C ILE A 128 -6.39 -15.81 15.01
N ASP A 129 -6.03 -16.12 16.26
CA ASP A 129 -6.74 -17.12 17.03
C ASP A 129 -8.09 -16.58 17.57
N SER A 130 -8.20 -15.27 17.83
CA SER A 130 -9.42 -14.61 18.29
C SER A 130 -10.23 -13.95 17.16
N GLY A 131 -9.64 -13.75 15.98
CA GLY A 131 -10.27 -13.05 14.88
C GLY A 131 -10.39 -11.55 15.13
N GLN A 132 -9.37 -10.93 15.72
CA GLN A 132 -9.37 -9.50 16.06
C GLN A 132 -8.19 -8.79 15.42
N VAL A 133 -8.34 -7.48 15.21
CA VAL A 133 -7.34 -6.64 14.57
C VAL A 133 -7.12 -5.36 15.38
N GLU A 134 -5.86 -5.07 15.67
CA GLU A 134 -5.44 -3.84 16.33
C GLU A 134 -4.54 -3.03 15.40
N ILE A 135 -4.84 -1.75 15.23
CA ILE A 135 -4.04 -0.82 14.42
C ILE A 135 -3.29 0.10 15.37
N PHE A 136 -1.99 -0.12 15.50
CA PHE A 136 -1.10 0.79 16.24
C PHE A 136 -0.64 1.90 15.31
N SER A 137 -1.11 3.11 15.53
CA SER A 137 -0.77 4.28 14.71
C SER A 137 0.23 5.16 15.45
N ILE A 138 1.33 5.49 14.80
CA ILE A 138 2.48 6.13 15.41
C ILE A 138 2.72 7.50 14.77
N PRO A 139 2.75 8.60 15.55
CA PRO A 139 3.11 9.91 15.03
C PRO A 139 4.49 9.92 14.40
N ARG A 140 4.61 10.63 13.30
CA ARG A 140 5.83 10.62 12.49
C ARG A 140 7.03 11.27 13.21
N ASP A 141 6.72 12.18 14.14
CA ASP A 141 7.68 12.95 14.92
C ASP A 141 8.03 12.24 16.24
N THR A 142 7.54 11.01 16.49
CA THR A 142 7.94 10.18 17.64
C THR A 142 9.44 9.94 17.58
N TYR A 143 10.10 10.07 18.74
CA TYR A 143 11.54 9.85 18.85
C TYR A 143 11.94 8.44 18.41
N ALA A 144 12.93 8.39 17.52
CA ALA A 144 13.59 7.17 17.08
C ALA A 144 14.99 7.54 16.61
N ASP A 145 16.00 6.76 16.97
CA ASP A 145 17.38 7.07 16.62
C ASP A 145 17.61 6.91 15.11
N ALA A 146 17.68 8.04 14.40
CA ALA A 146 17.97 8.12 12.98
C ALA A 146 19.47 8.31 12.69
N GLY A 147 20.33 8.33 13.72
CA GLY A 147 21.79 8.44 13.61
C GLY A 147 22.30 9.86 13.50
N PHE A 148 21.45 10.85 13.82
CA PHE A 148 21.84 12.25 13.85
C PHE A 148 22.21 12.68 15.27
N ASP A 149 22.96 13.78 15.38
CA ASP A 149 23.17 14.45 16.64
C ASP A 149 21.80 14.95 17.19
N ASP A 150 21.53 14.74 18.47
CA ASP A 150 20.27 15.11 19.12
C ASP A 150 19.96 16.61 19.00
N THR A 151 20.99 17.46 18.89
CA THR A 151 20.85 18.90 18.67
C THR A 151 20.16 19.26 17.35
N THR A 152 20.14 18.34 16.38
CA THR A 152 19.51 18.56 15.07
C THR A 152 17.98 18.42 15.09
N GLY A 153 17.43 17.75 16.11
CA GLY A 153 16.00 17.40 16.17
C GLY A 153 15.54 16.48 15.02
N GLN A 154 16.44 15.74 14.38
CA GLN A 154 16.17 14.82 13.27
C GLN A 154 15.99 13.36 13.69
N ASN A 155 16.26 13.02 14.96
CA ASN A 155 15.99 11.69 15.52
C ASN A 155 14.49 11.46 15.72
N LYS A 156 13.80 11.21 14.60
CA LYS A 156 12.36 11.02 14.47
C LYS A 156 12.07 9.84 13.56
N LEU A 157 10.99 9.11 13.84
CA LEU A 157 10.60 7.92 13.10
C LEU A 157 10.48 8.14 11.58
N THR A 158 9.94 9.29 11.14
CA THR A 158 9.83 9.64 9.70
C THR A 158 11.17 9.64 8.96
N VAL A 159 12.27 9.95 9.67
CA VAL A 159 13.61 10.05 9.10
C VAL A 159 14.32 8.69 9.07
N VAL A 160 14.05 7.80 10.05
CA VAL A 160 14.74 6.51 10.18
C VAL A 160 14.66 5.70 8.89
N ARG A 161 13.50 5.65 8.23
CA ARG A 161 13.31 4.91 6.97
C ARG A 161 14.23 5.39 5.85
N ALA A 162 14.47 6.70 5.77
CA ALA A 162 15.32 7.32 4.77
C ALA A 162 16.81 7.24 5.16
N ALA A 163 17.14 7.39 6.44
CA ALA A 163 18.52 7.48 6.92
C ALA A 163 19.17 6.12 7.20
N LYS A 164 18.44 5.19 7.84
CA LYS A 164 18.95 3.88 8.30
C LYS A 164 18.31 2.68 7.58
N GLY A 165 17.46 2.94 6.59
CA GLY A 165 16.81 1.91 5.77
C GLY A 165 15.61 1.22 6.45
N ARG A 166 14.99 0.30 5.70
CA ARG A 166 13.72 -0.36 6.08
C ARG A 166 13.87 -1.25 7.31
N LYS A 167 14.91 -2.09 7.37
CA LYS A 167 15.12 -3.05 8.48
C LYS A 167 15.14 -2.35 9.84
N THR A 168 15.91 -1.28 9.96
CA THR A 168 16.00 -0.47 11.18
C THR A 168 14.68 0.23 11.50
N TYR A 169 14.03 0.80 10.49
CA TYR A 169 12.72 1.43 10.64
C TYR A 169 11.64 0.47 11.17
N LEU A 170 11.58 -0.77 10.67
CA LEU A 170 10.64 -1.78 11.15
C LEU A 170 10.90 -2.20 12.60
N LYS A 171 12.17 -2.25 13.03
CA LYS A 171 12.55 -2.48 14.43
C LYS A 171 12.06 -1.35 15.34
N GLU A 172 12.28 -0.10 14.94
CA GLU A 172 11.79 1.07 15.69
C GLU A 172 10.26 1.11 15.75
N LEU A 173 9.56 0.76 14.66
CA LEU A 173 8.11 0.59 14.66
C LEU A 173 7.64 -0.43 15.69
N ALA A 174 8.25 -1.63 15.71
CA ALA A 174 7.91 -2.68 16.66
C ALA A 174 8.12 -2.21 18.10
N ARG A 175 9.29 -1.62 18.37
CA ARG A 175 9.65 -1.06 19.69
C ARG A 175 8.63 -0.04 20.17
N ILE A 176 8.32 0.97 19.37
CA ILE A 176 7.36 2.04 19.73
C ILE A 176 5.94 1.48 19.90
N ALA A 177 5.55 0.49 19.09
CA ALA A 177 4.26 -0.16 19.21
C ALA A 177 4.15 -1.05 20.46
N GLY A 178 5.28 -1.45 21.05
CA GLY A 178 5.35 -2.46 22.11
C GLY A 178 5.12 -3.87 21.57
N LEU A 179 5.61 -4.16 20.37
CA LEU A 179 5.52 -5.45 19.69
C LEU A 179 6.89 -6.11 19.65
N ASP A 180 6.92 -7.45 19.66
CA ASP A 180 8.13 -8.24 19.49
C ASP A 180 8.81 -8.02 18.13
N ARG A 181 8.02 -8.00 17.04
CA ARG A 181 8.50 -7.77 15.68
C ARG A 181 7.42 -7.34 14.72
N VAL A 182 7.84 -6.81 13.57
CA VAL A 182 7.01 -6.69 12.37
C VAL A 182 7.32 -7.89 11.47
N HIS A 183 6.29 -8.62 11.04
CA HIS A 183 6.43 -9.84 10.22
C HIS A 183 6.47 -9.52 8.72
N TYR A 184 5.66 -8.55 8.29
CA TYR A 184 5.52 -8.13 6.89
C TYR A 184 5.41 -6.60 6.81
N PHE A 185 5.66 -6.02 5.64
CA PHE A 185 5.44 -4.59 5.39
C PHE A 185 4.64 -4.33 4.13
N MET A 186 3.97 -3.20 4.10
CA MET A 186 3.31 -2.60 2.95
C MET A 186 3.64 -1.11 2.91
N GLU A 187 4.35 -0.67 1.88
CA GLU A 187 4.74 0.72 1.65
C GLU A 187 3.94 1.30 0.47
N VAL A 188 3.33 2.48 0.70
CA VAL A 188 2.50 3.18 -0.28
C VAL A 188 2.86 4.66 -0.36
N GLY A 189 3.00 5.18 -1.57
CA GLY A 189 3.06 6.61 -1.86
C GLY A 189 1.69 7.22 -2.14
N PHE A 190 1.62 8.53 -2.34
CA PHE A 190 0.35 9.25 -2.55
C PHE A 190 -0.45 8.77 -3.75
N SER A 191 0.19 8.52 -4.90
CA SER A 191 -0.54 8.07 -6.09
C SER A 191 -1.07 6.64 -5.95
N GLN A 192 -0.32 5.76 -5.26
CA GLN A 192 -0.76 4.40 -4.97
C GLN A 192 -1.96 4.42 -4.02
N PHE A 193 -1.90 5.26 -2.96
CA PHE A 193 -3.04 5.46 -2.06
C PHE A 193 -4.30 5.93 -2.82
N ILE A 194 -4.19 6.96 -3.66
CA ILE A 194 -5.32 7.44 -4.47
C ILE A 194 -5.89 6.32 -5.35
N GLY A 195 -5.01 5.57 -6.03
CA GLY A 195 -5.42 4.45 -6.87
C GLY A 195 -6.18 3.36 -6.12
N LEU A 196 -5.71 2.99 -4.92
CA LEU A 196 -6.36 2.01 -4.05
C LEU A 196 -7.71 2.51 -3.53
N VAL A 197 -7.77 3.75 -3.05
CA VAL A 197 -9.00 4.34 -2.51
C VAL A 197 -10.09 4.43 -3.57
N GLU A 198 -9.75 4.82 -4.80
CA GLU A 198 -10.70 4.79 -5.91
C GLU A 198 -11.15 3.37 -6.29
N LEU A 199 -10.26 2.37 -6.21
CA LEU A 199 -10.60 0.98 -6.47
C LEU A 199 -11.65 0.45 -5.49
N PHE A 200 -11.65 0.93 -4.25
CA PHE A 200 -12.65 0.57 -3.24
C PHE A 200 -13.96 1.38 -3.35
N GLY A 201 -14.11 2.21 -4.39
CA GLY A 201 -15.33 2.94 -4.69
C GLY A 201 -15.45 4.27 -3.95
N VAL A 202 -14.37 4.80 -3.38
CA VAL A 202 -14.34 6.14 -2.81
C VAL A 202 -14.11 7.15 -3.95
N SER A 203 -15.13 7.94 -4.26
CA SER A 203 -15.13 8.83 -5.42
C SER A 203 -14.29 10.10 -5.24
N ASN A 204 -14.09 10.55 -4.00
CA ASN A 204 -13.36 11.75 -3.60
C ASN A 204 -11.98 11.42 -2.99
N SER A 205 -11.21 10.58 -3.69
CA SER A 205 -9.91 10.05 -3.24
C SER A 205 -8.87 11.15 -2.95
N HIS A 206 -8.85 12.21 -3.76
CA HIS A 206 -7.96 13.37 -3.57
C HIS A 206 -8.31 14.16 -2.32
N GLU A 207 -9.60 14.46 -2.11
CA GLU A 207 -10.10 15.14 -0.93
C GLU A 207 -9.86 14.31 0.33
N THR A 208 -10.11 13.00 0.25
CA THR A 208 -9.82 12.05 1.33
C THR A 208 -8.35 12.12 1.72
N LEU A 209 -7.43 12.05 0.75
CA LEU A 209 -6.00 12.17 1.03
C LEU A 209 -5.65 13.52 1.69
N GLN A 210 -6.25 14.64 1.24
CA GLN A 210 -6.03 15.94 1.87
C GLN A 210 -6.53 15.99 3.32
N VAL A 211 -7.70 15.40 3.59
CA VAL A 211 -8.27 15.28 4.94
C VAL A 211 -7.32 14.49 5.85
N LEU A 212 -6.84 13.34 5.38
CA LEU A 212 -5.94 12.47 6.14
C LEU A 212 -4.52 13.03 6.33
N ARG A 213 -4.11 14.00 5.49
CA ARG A 213 -2.82 14.70 5.62
C ARG A 213 -2.90 15.93 6.52
N SER A 214 -4.09 16.44 6.80
CA SER A 214 -4.27 17.68 7.56
C SER A 214 -3.89 17.52 9.02
N ARG A 215 -2.92 18.32 9.47
CA ARG A 215 -2.51 18.42 10.88
C ARG A 215 -3.33 19.45 11.64
N LYS A 216 -3.52 20.65 11.07
CA LYS A 216 -4.08 21.81 11.79
C LYS A 216 -5.58 22.04 11.56
N GLY A 217 -6.08 21.78 10.35
CA GLY A 217 -7.42 22.22 9.91
C GLY A 217 -8.60 21.53 10.63
N LEU A 218 -8.35 20.43 11.35
CA LEU A 218 -9.38 19.65 12.05
C LEU A 218 -9.36 19.86 13.58
N GLY A 219 -8.64 20.89 14.05
CA GLY A 219 -8.59 21.28 15.46
C GLY A 219 -7.95 20.19 16.33
N GLY A 220 -6.85 19.62 15.86
CA GLY A 220 -5.97 18.70 16.55
C GLY A 220 -4.52 18.94 16.10
N ASP A 221 -3.60 18.12 16.59
CA ASP A 221 -2.18 18.13 16.23
C ASP A 221 -1.84 16.87 15.39
N ASP A 222 -0.56 16.45 15.38
CA ASP A 222 -0.15 15.24 14.68
C ASP A 222 -0.87 13.99 15.16
N TYR A 223 -1.23 13.91 16.44
CA TYR A 223 -1.89 12.75 17.01
C TYR A 223 -3.31 12.59 16.48
N GLN A 224 -4.06 13.69 16.30
CA GLN A 224 -5.39 13.62 15.67
C GLN A 224 -5.28 13.19 14.20
N ARG A 225 -4.27 13.67 13.47
CA ARG A 225 -4.04 13.25 12.07
C ARG A 225 -3.79 11.74 11.99
N VAL A 226 -2.89 11.23 12.83
CA VAL A 226 -2.50 9.83 12.86
C VAL A 226 -3.67 8.94 13.30
N TYR A 227 -4.48 9.42 14.25
CA TYR A 227 -5.73 8.76 14.61
C TYR A 227 -6.74 8.71 13.46
N ASN A 228 -6.93 9.80 12.71
CA ASN A 228 -7.79 9.82 11.53
C ASN A 228 -7.35 8.81 10.48
N GLN A 229 -6.04 8.69 10.25
CA GLN A 229 -5.46 7.69 9.34
C GLN A 229 -5.75 6.26 9.81
N GLY A 230 -5.52 5.94 11.08
CA GLY A 230 -5.85 4.64 11.65
C GLY A 230 -7.34 4.31 11.59
N GLN A 231 -8.21 5.30 11.87
CA GLN A 231 -9.66 5.18 11.74
C GLN A 231 -10.10 4.93 10.30
N PHE A 232 -9.52 5.64 9.33
CA PHE A 232 -9.78 5.40 7.92
C PHE A 232 -9.46 3.95 7.54
N ILE A 233 -8.27 3.45 7.93
CA ILE A 233 -7.86 2.06 7.67
C ILE A 233 -8.86 1.08 8.30
N ALA A 234 -9.20 1.26 9.58
CA ALA A 234 -10.16 0.40 10.27
C ALA A 234 -11.52 0.35 9.56
N GLN A 235 -12.04 1.51 9.17
CA GLN A 235 -13.34 1.63 8.51
C GLN A 235 -13.34 1.04 7.11
N MET A 236 -12.24 1.21 6.35
CA MET A 236 -12.10 0.58 5.03
C MET A 236 -12.02 -0.93 5.12
N ILE A 237 -11.26 -1.48 6.09
CA ILE A 237 -11.22 -2.93 6.33
C ILE A 237 -12.62 -3.41 6.69
N TYR A 238 -13.28 -2.80 7.68
CA TYR A 238 -14.62 -3.20 8.11
C TYR A 238 -15.65 -3.18 6.96
N LYS A 239 -15.67 -2.11 6.16
CA LYS A 239 -16.62 -1.92 5.05
C LYS A 239 -16.39 -2.89 3.89
N HIS A 240 -15.12 -3.25 3.62
CA HIS A 240 -14.76 -3.98 2.40
C HIS A 240 -14.21 -5.38 2.64
N PHE A 241 -14.08 -5.86 3.88
CA PHE A 241 -13.52 -7.19 4.18
C PHE A 241 -14.22 -8.30 3.39
N GLY A 242 -15.55 -8.29 3.31
CA GLY A 242 -16.31 -9.29 2.56
C GLY A 242 -16.09 -9.27 1.04
N LYS A 243 -15.45 -8.24 0.46
CA LYS A 243 -15.00 -8.26 -0.94
C LYS A 243 -13.71 -9.07 -1.11
N PHE A 244 -12.92 -9.18 -0.05
CA PHE A 244 -11.68 -9.97 0.00
C PHE A 244 -11.92 -11.42 0.37
N SER A 245 -13.17 -11.83 0.61
CA SER A 245 -13.52 -13.25 0.71
C SER A 245 -14.32 -13.71 -0.51
N GLY A 246 -14.11 -14.96 -0.91
CA GLY A 246 -14.84 -15.60 -2.02
C GLY A 246 -14.25 -15.34 -3.42
N PHE A 247 -15.12 -15.27 -4.44
CA PHE A 247 -14.73 -15.39 -5.86
C PHE A 247 -13.72 -14.34 -6.35
N PHE A 248 -13.76 -13.10 -5.81
CA PHE A 248 -12.88 -12.01 -6.25
C PHE A 248 -11.60 -11.87 -5.40
N GLN A 249 -11.45 -12.67 -4.35
CA GLN A 249 -10.34 -12.59 -3.40
C GLN A 249 -8.98 -12.62 -4.11
N GLU A 250 -8.75 -13.64 -4.94
CA GLU A 250 -7.46 -13.85 -5.60
C GLU A 250 -7.07 -12.68 -6.51
N LEU A 251 -8.03 -12.16 -7.27
CA LEU A 251 -7.82 -11.02 -8.16
C LEU A 251 -7.51 -9.75 -7.38
N LEU A 252 -8.25 -9.48 -6.30
CA LEU A 252 -8.10 -8.28 -5.48
C LEU A 252 -6.80 -8.30 -4.68
N VAL A 253 -6.45 -9.43 -4.08
CA VAL A 253 -5.21 -9.59 -3.30
C VAL A 253 -4.01 -9.46 -4.21
N ARG A 254 -3.96 -10.19 -5.34
CA ARG A 254 -2.86 -10.07 -6.30
C ARG A 254 -2.77 -8.68 -6.91
N GLY A 255 -3.90 -8.12 -7.35
CA GLY A 255 -3.96 -6.79 -7.96
C GLY A 255 -3.51 -5.69 -6.98
N GLY A 256 -3.92 -5.79 -5.72
CA GLY A 256 -3.52 -4.89 -4.64
C GLY A 256 -2.03 -4.98 -4.32
N LEU A 257 -1.50 -6.20 -4.18
CA LEU A 257 -0.07 -6.43 -3.89
C LEU A 257 0.84 -5.97 -5.05
N LEU A 258 0.40 -6.07 -6.30
CA LEU A 258 1.15 -5.53 -7.46
C LEU A 258 1.16 -3.98 -7.50
N PHE A 259 0.26 -3.33 -6.75
CA PHE A 259 0.13 -1.88 -6.69
C PHE A 259 1.03 -1.23 -5.64
N ILE A 260 1.51 -2.00 -4.67
CA ILE A 260 2.24 -1.52 -3.49
C ILE A 260 3.62 -2.18 -3.40
N ASP A 261 4.52 -1.63 -2.57
CA ASP A 261 5.78 -2.30 -2.25
C ASP A 261 5.59 -3.14 -0.98
N SER A 262 5.79 -4.45 -1.05
CA SER A 262 5.51 -5.39 0.03
C SER A 262 6.32 -6.67 -0.07
N ASP A 263 6.64 -7.28 1.07
CA ASP A 263 7.14 -8.65 1.19
C ASP A 263 6.03 -9.69 1.45
N LEU A 264 4.76 -9.25 1.49
CA LEU A 264 3.61 -10.12 1.63
C LEU A 264 3.25 -10.72 0.27
N ASP A 265 3.29 -12.04 0.15
CA ASP A 265 2.81 -12.74 -1.04
C ASP A 265 1.29 -12.99 -0.98
N ALA A 266 0.70 -13.28 -2.14
CA ALA A 266 -0.75 -13.47 -2.25
C ALA A 266 -1.26 -14.69 -1.48
N SER A 267 -0.47 -15.78 -1.38
CA SER A 267 -0.85 -16.97 -0.62
C SER A 267 -0.95 -16.63 0.86
N THR A 268 0.10 -16.01 1.41
CA THR A 268 0.17 -15.59 2.81
C THR A 268 -0.95 -14.60 3.15
N ALA A 269 -1.20 -13.61 2.28
CA ALA A 269 -2.31 -12.67 2.44
C ALA A 269 -3.67 -13.39 2.48
N ASN A 270 -3.90 -14.33 1.55
CA ASN A 270 -5.13 -15.13 1.52
C ASN A 270 -5.29 -16.00 2.76
N ASP A 271 -4.21 -16.61 3.25
CA ASP A 271 -4.25 -17.44 4.46
C ASP A 271 -4.66 -16.63 5.69
N ILE A 272 -4.16 -15.40 5.81
CA ILE A 272 -4.55 -14.46 6.86
C ILE A 272 -6.04 -14.11 6.74
N ILE A 273 -6.50 -13.74 5.55
CA ILE A 273 -7.91 -13.40 5.29
C ILE A 273 -8.83 -14.57 5.60
N ASN A 274 -8.50 -15.77 5.12
CA ASN A 274 -9.26 -17.00 5.34
C ASN A 274 -9.30 -17.37 6.83
N ALA A 275 -8.21 -17.16 7.57
CA ALA A 275 -8.17 -17.42 9.00
C ALA A 275 -9.07 -16.44 9.77
N LEU A 276 -9.07 -15.16 9.40
CA LEU A 276 -9.98 -14.15 9.94
C LEU A 276 -11.44 -14.48 9.62
N GLU A 277 -11.76 -14.84 8.37
CA GLU A 277 -13.11 -15.22 7.94
C GLU A 277 -13.62 -16.45 8.71
N LYS A 278 -12.79 -17.48 8.90
CA LYS A 278 -13.13 -18.67 9.71
C LYS A 278 -13.47 -18.32 11.17
N LYS A 279 -12.93 -17.22 11.69
CA LYS A 279 -13.25 -16.71 13.03
C LYS A 279 -14.48 -15.81 13.05
N GLY A 280 -15.09 -15.57 11.89
CA GLY A 280 -16.27 -14.72 11.70
C GLY A 280 -15.93 -13.23 11.62
N PHE A 281 -14.67 -12.86 11.37
CA PHE A 281 -14.28 -11.46 11.30
C PHE A 281 -14.78 -10.78 10.02
N PRO A 282 -15.18 -9.49 10.09
CA PRO A 282 -15.49 -8.75 11.31
C PRO A 282 -16.91 -9.10 11.82
N LYS A 283 -17.07 -9.40 13.11
CA LYS A 283 -18.40 -9.61 13.71
C LYS A 283 -19.04 -8.29 14.09
N SER A 284 -18.22 -7.38 14.60
CA SER A 284 -18.63 -6.05 14.99
C SER A 284 -17.50 -5.05 14.82
N ARG A 285 -17.78 -3.75 15.03
CA ARG A 285 -16.76 -2.70 14.90
C ARG A 285 -15.68 -2.81 15.97
N GLU A 286 -15.98 -3.43 17.10
CA GLU A 286 -15.07 -3.63 18.23
C GLU A 286 -13.96 -4.65 17.94
N ASP A 287 -14.14 -5.50 16.91
CA ASP A 287 -13.09 -6.41 16.44
C ASP A 287 -11.94 -5.67 15.73
N LEU A 288 -12.14 -4.39 15.37
CA LEU A 288 -11.12 -3.50 14.85
C LEU A 288 -10.89 -2.32 15.78
N THR A 289 -9.71 -2.26 16.39
CA THR A 289 -9.38 -1.16 17.31
C THR A 289 -8.21 -0.34 16.80
N VAL A 290 -8.25 0.97 17.04
CA VAL A 290 -7.16 1.89 16.71
C VAL A 290 -6.53 2.39 18.01
N LYS A 291 -5.22 2.26 18.13
CA LYS A 291 -4.43 2.71 19.28
C LYS A 291 -3.35 3.66 18.81
N ILE A 292 -3.12 4.74 19.56
CA ILE A 292 -2.01 5.65 19.29
C ILE A 292 -0.83 5.30 20.18
N LYS A 293 0.37 5.28 19.58
CA LYS A 293 1.63 4.96 20.24
C LYS A 293 2.68 6.04 19.93
N PRO A 294 3.40 6.59 20.92
CA PRO A 294 3.21 6.40 22.35
C PRO A 294 1.82 6.90 22.82
N PRO A 295 1.26 6.31 23.89
CA PRO A 295 -0.06 6.67 24.36
C PRO A 295 -0.05 8.08 24.96
N ILE A 296 -1.04 8.89 24.59
CA ILE A 296 -1.25 10.21 25.17
C ILE A 296 -2.69 10.34 25.64
N PRO A 297 -2.95 10.98 26.80
CA PRO A 297 -4.29 11.08 27.37
C PRO A 297 -5.10 12.21 26.71
N ILE A 298 -5.39 12.08 25.40
CA ILE A 298 -6.24 13.02 24.67
C ILE A 298 -7.50 12.34 24.17
N ARG A 299 -8.59 13.10 24.11
CA ARG A 299 -9.86 12.65 23.52
C ARG A 299 -9.86 12.96 22.03
N TYR A 300 -9.71 11.91 21.22
CA TYR A 300 -9.76 12.04 19.77
C TYR A 300 -11.17 12.32 19.26
N LYS A 301 -11.25 13.14 18.22
CA LYS A 301 -12.49 13.29 17.43
C LYS A 301 -12.63 12.09 16.51
N VAL A 302 -13.81 11.48 16.53
CA VAL A 302 -14.15 10.34 15.67
C VAL A 302 -14.93 10.86 14.48
N TYR A 303 -14.48 10.51 13.27
CA TYR A 303 -15.13 10.84 12.00
C TYR A 303 -15.50 9.56 11.27
N ASP A 304 -16.63 9.58 10.57
CA ASP A 304 -16.99 8.53 9.62
C ASP A 304 -16.42 8.87 8.25
N PHE A 305 -15.30 8.24 7.88
CA PHE A 305 -14.67 8.39 6.58
C PHE A 305 -15.32 7.51 5.50
N THR A 306 -16.32 6.71 5.86
CA THR A 306 -17.11 5.96 4.88
C THR A 306 -18.23 6.80 4.27
N ASP A 307 -18.56 7.94 4.88
CA ASP A 307 -19.54 8.92 4.41
C ASP A 307 -18.85 10.07 3.64
N GLU A 308 -19.12 10.15 2.34
CA GLU A 308 -18.57 11.19 1.46
C GLU A 308 -18.94 12.61 1.92
N ASN A 309 -20.12 12.81 2.52
CA ASN A 309 -20.55 14.13 3.00
C ASN A 309 -19.68 14.60 4.17
N VAL A 310 -19.34 13.68 5.07
CA VAL A 310 -18.41 13.96 6.18
C VAL A 310 -17.06 14.35 5.62
N VAL A 311 -16.48 13.54 4.72
CA VAL A 311 -15.18 13.87 4.10
C VAL A 311 -15.21 15.22 3.39
N ASN A 312 -16.26 15.49 2.61
CA ASN A 312 -16.40 16.75 1.88
C ASN A 312 -16.53 17.95 2.83
N SER A 313 -17.22 17.80 3.97
CA SER A 313 -17.32 18.85 4.99
C SER A 313 -15.98 19.14 5.67
N LEU A 314 -15.20 18.09 5.99
CA LEU A 314 -13.87 18.20 6.57
C LEU A 314 -12.91 18.86 5.59
N HIS A 315 -12.96 18.45 4.32
CA HIS A 315 -12.17 19.06 3.26
C HIS A 315 -12.47 20.56 3.11
N LYS A 316 -13.75 20.95 3.06
CA LYS A 316 -14.16 22.37 3.02
C LYS A 316 -13.60 23.17 4.20
N ARG A 317 -13.64 22.60 5.41
CA ARG A 317 -13.08 23.24 6.61
C ARG A 317 -11.56 23.43 6.50
N ILE A 318 -10.84 22.43 5.97
CA ILE A 318 -9.39 22.51 5.75
C ILE A 318 -9.06 23.59 4.71
N VAL A 319 -9.77 23.61 3.58
CA VAL A 319 -9.57 24.62 2.53
C VAL A 319 -9.84 26.02 3.08
N GLN A 320 -10.92 26.22 3.85
CA GLN A 320 -11.22 27.50 4.49
C GLN A 320 -10.12 27.95 5.45
N PHE A 321 -9.58 27.03 6.25
CA PHE A 321 -8.48 27.30 7.17
C PHE A 321 -7.17 27.66 6.42
N ASN A 322 -6.95 27.06 5.25
CA ASN A 322 -5.76 27.27 4.43
C ASN A 322 -5.88 28.43 3.43
N LYS A 323 -6.98 29.20 3.42
CA LYS A 323 -7.20 30.31 2.47
C LYS A 323 -6.10 31.39 2.53
N ASP A 324 -5.38 31.49 3.64
CA ASP A 324 -4.26 32.43 3.79
C ASP A 324 -2.91 31.85 3.30
N SER A 325 -2.89 30.61 2.80
CA SER A 325 -1.71 30.00 2.20
C SER A 325 -1.85 29.94 0.68
N ASN A 326 -1.04 30.72 -0.05
CA ASN A 326 -0.93 30.71 -1.51
C ASN A 326 -0.29 29.40 -2.05
N GLN A 327 -0.81 28.23 -1.68
CA GLN A 327 -0.37 26.95 -2.24
C GLN A 327 -1.27 26.58 -3.42
N THR A 328 -0.87 27.02 -4.62
CA THR A 328 -1.40 26.45 -5.86
C THR A 328 -0.98 24.98 -5.95
N SER A 329 -1.97 24.09 -6.05
CA SER A 329 -1.69 22.67 -6.29
C SER A 329 -0.97 22.51 -7.63
N PRO A 330 0.10 21.70 -7.72
CA PRO A 330 0.84 21.53 -8.95
C PRO A 330 -0.04 20.93 -10.05
N ASN A 331 0.10 21.44 -11.29
CA ASN A 331 -0.58 20.88 -12.46
C ASN A 331 0.08 19.54 -12.85
N VAL A 332 -0.40 18.46 -12.22
CA VAL A 332 0.10 17.09 -12.42
C VAL A 332 0.12 16.69 -13.90
N PRO A 333 -0.97 16.88 -14.69
CA PRO A 333 -0.94 16.57 -16.12
C PRO A 333 0.19 17.27 -16.88
N ALA A 334 0.46 18.55 -16.60
CA ALA A 334 1.53 19.29 -17.26
C ALA A 334 2.91 18.72 -16.94
N ILE A 335 3.17 18.39 -15.66
CA ILE A 335 4.44 17.79 -15.21
C ILE A 335 4.69 16.46 -15.93
N LEU A 336 3.70 15.57 -15.95
CA LEU A 336 3.82 14.25 -16.56
C LEU A 336 3.98 14.35 -18.08
N ASN A 337 3.23 15.22 -18.75
CA ASN A 337 3.39 15.42 -20.19
C ASN A 337 4.76 16.01 -20.55
N ASN A 338 5.31 16.92 -19.74
CA ASN A 338 6.66 17.42 -19.95
C ASN A 338 7.71 16.31 -19.82
N ALA A 339 7.59 15.45 -18.81
CA ALA A 339 8.47 14.28 -18.65
C ALA A 339 8.36 13.32 -19.84
N ILE A 340 7.14 13.04 -20.32
CA ILE A 340 6.89 12.21 -21.50
C ILE A 340 7.50 12.84 -22.75
N ASN A 341 7.28 14.13 -22.99
CA ASN A 341 7.79 14.81 -24.19
C ASN A 341 9.33 14.82 -24.21
N LYS A 342 9.96 15.01 -23.05
CA LYS A 342 11.42 14.87 -22.91
C LYS A 342 11.87 13.44 -23.25
N ALA A 343 11.19 12.43 -22.72
CA ALA A 343 11.49 11.03 -23.00
C ALA A 343 11.27 10.63 -24.47
N VAL A 344 10.25 11.18 -25.14
CA VAL A 344 10.05 11.00 -26.59
C VAL A 344 11.25 11.56 -27.35
N ASN A 345 11.68 12.78 -27.03
CA ASN A 345 12.85 13.37 -27.66
C ASN A 345 14.13 12.55 -27.40
N ASP A 346 14.34 12.06 -26.18
CA ASP A 346 15.47 11.19 -25.88
C ASP A 346 15.41 9.86 -26.66
N SER A 347 14.23 9.24 -26.80
CA SER A 347 14.04 8.00 -27.57
C SER A 347 14.35 8.21 -29.07
N THR A 348 13.82 9.28 -29.68
CA THR A 348 14.11 9.65 -31.08
C THR A 348 15.61 9.84 -31.34
N ASN A 349 16.33 10.37 -30.35
CA ASN A 349 17.79 10.55 -30.41
C ASN A 349 18.58 9.30 -29.94
N LYS A 350 17.94 8.14 -29.79
CA LYS A 350 18.52 6.87 -29.32
C LYS A 350 19.19 6.95 -27.95
N ARG A 351 18.77 7.89 -27.10
CA ARG A 351 19.26 8.09 -25.72
C ARG A 351 18.41 7.29 -24.73
N TYR A 352 18.26 5.99 -24.96
CA TYR A 352 17.35 5.12 -24.21
C TYR A 352 17.62 5.09 -22.69
N ARG A 353 18.88 5.25 -22.26
CA ARG A 353 19.21 5.39 -20.83
C ARG A 353 18.57 6.61 -20.18
N ASN A 354 18.48 7.72 -20.89
CA ASN A 354 17.82 8.93 -20.38
C ASN A 354 16.30 8.73 -20.25
N VAL A 355 15.71 7.97 -21.17
CA VAL A 355 14.27 7.65 -21.14
C VAL A 355 13.91 6.96 -19.84
N PHE A 356 14.56 5.85 -19.48
CA PHE A 356 14.22 5.15 -18.24
C PHE A 356 14.68 5.93 -16.99
N ASN A 357 15.80 6.64 -17.02
CA ASN A 357 16.21 7.47 -15.88
C ASN A 357 15.19 8.57 -15.56
N ASN A 358 14.56 9.14 -16.58
CA ASN A 358 13.54 10.18 -16.45
C ASN A 358 12.16 9.61 -16.09
N LEU A 359 11.73 8.50 -16.70
CA LEU A 359 10.37 7.99 -16.54
C LEU A 359 10.19 6.98 -15.40
N ARG A 360 11.23 6.23 -15.03
CA ARG A 360 11.15 5.18 -13.98
C ARG A 360 10.64 5.73 -12.64
N PRO A 361 11.03 6.92 -12.14
CA PRO A 361 10.46 7.47 -10.90
C PRO A 361 8.93 7.64 -10.98
N TYR A 362 8.41 8.22 -12.06
CA TYR A 362 6.97 8.42 -12.24
C TYR A 362 6.22 7.10 -12.39
N PHE A 363 6.84 6.11 -13.07
CA PHE A 363 6.28 4.78 -13.21
C PHE A 363 6.18 4.06 -11.88
N ASN A 364 7.27 4.01 -11.11
CA ASN A 364 7.28 3.35 -9.79
C ASN A 364 6.27 4.00 -8.83
N GLN A 365 6.14 5.32 -8.87
CA GLN A 365 5.18 6.05 -8.04
C GLN A 365 3.73 5.97 -8.50
N ARG A 366 3.45 5.34 -9.67
CA ARG A 366 2.13 5.35 -10.31
C ARG A 366 1.57 6.76 -10.47
N ALA A 367 2.42 7.72 -10.85
CA ALA A 367 2.14 9.15 -10.76
C ALA A 367 0.88 9.59 -11.52
N TRP A 368 0.49 8.86 -12.57
CA TRP A 368 -0.75 9.11 -13.32
C TRP A 368 -2.01 8.99 -12.46
N SER A 369 -2.02 8.21 -11.37
CA SER A 369 -3.19 8.09 -10.49
C SER A 369 -3.60 9.41 -9.85
N GLN A 370 -2.70 10.40 -9.80
CA GLN A 370 -3.03 11.75 -9.34
C GLN A 370 -3.79 12.59 -10.38
N VAL A 371 -3.93 12.12 -11.63
CA VAL A 371 -4.72 12.78 -12.69
C VAL A 371 -6.19 12.43 -12.52
N ALA A 372 -7.04 13.44 -12.28
CA ALA A 372 -8.47 13.25 -12.06
C ALA A 372 -9.21 12.75 -13.32
N ASP A 373 -8.87 13.27 -14.51
CA ASP A 373 -9.49 12.82 -15.76
C ASP A 373 -9.06 11.38 -16.10
N THR A 374 -10.03 10.46 -16.11
CA THR A 374 -9.77 9.03 -16.33
C THR A 374 -9.24 8.73 -17.73
N SER A 375 -9.66 9.48 -18.75
CA SER A 375 -9.19 9.28 -20.12
C SER A 375 -7.72 9.67 -20.24
N MET A 376 -7.38 10.86 -19.76
CA MET A 376 -6.03 11.41 -19.72
C MET A 376 -5.11 10.56 -18.85
N ARG A 377 -5.58 10.09 -17.69
CA ARG A 377 -4.85 9.14 -16.84
C ARG A 377 -4.44 7.90 -17.61
N ARG A 378 -5.38 7.27 -18.33
CA ARG A 378 -5.10 6.06 -19.14
C ARG A 378 -4.09 6.34 -20.24
N GLN A 379 -4.20 7.49 -20.92
CA GLN A 379 -3.27 7.90 -21.96
C GLN A 379 -1.86 8.11 -21.40
N ILE A 380 -1.72 8.84 -20.30
CA ILE A 380 -0.43 9.10 -19.63
C ILE A 380 0.21 7.78 -19.18
N ARG A 381 -0.56 6.91 -18.50
CA ARG A 381 -0.07 5.59 -18.09
C ARG A 381 0.46 4.80 -19.29
N HIS A 382 -0.34 4.68 -20.35
CA HIS A 382 0.03 3.95 -21.55
C HIS A 382 1.33 4.50 -22.15
N ARG A 383 1.43 5.83 -22.34
CA ARG A 383 2.62 6.47 -22.93
C ARG A 383 3.88 6.23 -22.09
N ILE A 384 3.80 6.36 -20.75
CA ILE A 384 4.92 6.09 -19.86
C ILE A 384 5.37 4.63 -19.98
N SER A 385 4.43 3.68 -19.88
CA SER A 385 4.73 2.25 -19.96
C SER A 385 5.37 1.87 -21.30
N MET A 386 4.82 2.33 -22.42
CA MET A 386 5.33 1.97 -23.74
C MET A 386 6.74 2.54 -23.99
N LEU A 387 7.00 3.78 -23.58
CA LEU A 387 8.33 4.37 -23.69
C LEU A 387 9.37 3.64 -22.83
N LEU A 388 8.98 3.18 -21.64
CA LEU A 388 9.86 2.38 -20.79
C LEU A 388 10.15 1.00 -21.39
N ILE A 389 9.12 0.31 -21.87
CA ILE A 389 9.28 -1.01 -22.53
C ILE A 389 10.22 -0.88 -23.74
N ASP A 390 9.97 0.10 -24.60
CA ASP A 390 10.80 0.35 -25.78
C ASP A 390 12.25 0.68 -25.39
N ALA A 391 12.45 1.59 -24.43
CA ALA A 391 13.79 1.93 -23.96
C ALA A 391 14.54 0.73 -23.38
N TYR A 392 13.88 -0.09 -22.56
CA TYR A 392 14.49 -1.28 -21.98
C TYR A 392 14.86 -2.33 -23.04
N LYS A 393 13.96 -2.61 -23.99
CA LYS A 393 14.24 -3.49 -25.13
C LYS A 393 15.43 -3.02 -25.97
N ASN A 394 15.49 -1.73 -26.29
CA ASN A 394 16.62 -1.16 -27.04
C ASN A 394 17.95 -1.15 -26.25
N THR A 395 17.90 -1.28 -24.92
CA THR A 395 19.08 -1.49 -24.07
C THR A 395 19.34 -2.95 -23.70
N LYS A 396 18.62 -3.90 -24.33
CA LYS A 396 18.70 -5.35 -24.07
C LYS A 396 18.34 -5.75 -22.63
N ASN A 397 17.51 -4.95 -21.94
CA ASN A 397 16.98 -5.28 -20.62
C ASN A 397 15.57 -5.86 -20.74
N GLU A 398 15.48 -7.10 -21.24
CA GLU A 398 14.21 -7.82 -21.46
C GLU A 398 13.42 -8.00 -20.15
N THR A 399 14.09 -8.32 -19.05
CA THR A 399 13.45 -8.54 -17.74
C THR A 399 12.68 -7.31 -17.28
N GLU A 400 13.29 -6.12 -17.31
CA GLU A 400 12.60 -4.90 -16.92
C GLU A 400 11.48 -4.52 -17.89
N ALA A 401 11.65 -4.78 -19.19
CA ALA A 401 10.59 -4.57 -20.16
C ALA A 401 9.36 -5.46 -19.88
N GLN A 402 9.58 -6.74 -19.56
CA GLN A 402 8.52 -7.67 -19.18
C GLN A 402 7.86 -7.27 -17.85
N ASN A 403 8.64 -6.82 -16.86
CA ASN A 403 8.12 -6.32 -15.60
C ASN A 403 7.18 -5.13 -15.81
N VAL A 404 7.59 -4.14 -16.61
CA VAL A 404 6.74 -2.97 -16.95
C VAL A 404 5.46 -3.41 -17.67
N LEU A 405 5.55 -4.34 -18.62
CA LEU A 405 4.41 -4.85 -19.36
C LEU A 405 3.41 -5.56 -18.45
N LYS A 406 3.90 -6.48 -17.61
CA LYS A 406 3.10 -7.25 -16.66
C LYS A 406 2.35 -6.32 -15.71
N LEU A 407 3.03 -5.32 -15.15
CA LEU A 407 2.42 -4.33 -14.27
C LEU A 407 1.36 -3.50 -15.01
N TYR A 408 1.66 -3.03 -16.21
CA TYR A 408 0.71 -2.27 -17.01
C TYR A 408 -0.57 -3.07 -17.30
N GLN A 409 -0.43 -4.34 -17.68
CA GLN A 409 -1.56 -5.24 -17.96
C GLN A 409 -2.39 -5.51 -16.70
N ALA A 410 -1.74 -5.86 -15.58
CA ALA A 410 -2.41 -6.08 -14.30
C ALA A 410 -3.23 -4.86 -13.86
N GLU A 411 -2.68 -3.64 -14.00
CA GLU A 411 -3.46 -2.44 -13.71
C GLU A 411 -4.65 -2.27 -14.66
N CYS A 412 -4.46 -2.55 -15.95
CA CYS A 412 -5.56 -2.45 -16.91
C CYS A 412 -6.70 -3.41 -16.58
N GLU A 413 -6.40 -4.61 -16.11
CA GLU A 413 -7.38 -5.59 -15.64
C GLU A 413 -8.08 -5.10 -14.37
N LEU A 414 -7.32 -4.63 -13.38
CA LEU A 414 -7.85 -4.13 -12.11
C LEU A 414 -8.83 -2.96 -12.29
N TYR A 415 -8.55 -2.05 -13.23
CA TYR A 415 -9.46 -0.93 -13.54
C TYR A 415 -10.62 -1.30 -14.46
N LYS A 416 -10.57 -2.44 -15.16
CA LYS A 416 -11.74 -2.97 -15.88
C LYS A 416 -12.73 -3.62 -14.93
N SER A 417 -12.25 -4.20 -13.83
CA SER A 417 -13.07 -4.84 -12.79
C SER A 417 -13.65 -3.85 -11.76
N LYS A 418 -13.81 -2.56 -12.08
CA LYS A 418 -14.27 -1.54 -11.12
C LYS A 418 -15.53 -2.01 -10.36
N PHE A 419 -15.46 -1.95 -9.03
CA PHE A 419 -16.46 -2.45 -8.07
C PHE A 419 -17.35 -1.35 -7.51
#